data_AF-A0A2E7ZH29-F1
#
_entry.id   AF-A0A2E7ZH29-F1
#
_cell.length_a   1.000
_cell.length_b   1.000
_cell.length_c   1.000
_cell.angle_alpha   90.00
_cell.angle_beta   90.00
_cell.angle_gamma   90.00
#
_symmetry.space_group_name_H-M   'P 1'
#
loop_
_entity.id
_entity.type
_entity.pdbx_description
1 polymer ?
#
loop_
_entity_poly.entity_id
_entity_poly.type
_entity_poly.pdbx_seq_one_letter_code
_entity_poly.pdbx_strand_id
1 'polypeptide(L)'
;MAVLPGWQNQGIESMLVQKGLEACRRQKFEAVVVLGHPRFYPRFGFIPSVEFGIRSEYGVSPEVFMILELKPGVLSGSPGTVKYHEVFDRI
;
A
#
# COMPACT_ATOMS: atom_id res chain seq x y z
N MET A 1 -3.60 -7.47 6.25
CA MET A 1 -2.57 -8.38 6.81
C MET A 1 -2.94 -8.71 8.24
N ALA A 2 -2.54 -9.86 8.76
CA ALA A 2 -2.84 -10.26 10.12
C ALA A 2 -1.69 -11.05 10.73
N VAL A 3 -1.47 -10.86 12.03
CA VAL A 3 -0.60 -11.68 12.86
C VAL A 3 -1.42 -12.17 14.05
N LEU A 4 -1.27 -13.45 14.38
CA LEU A 4 -1.96 -14.06 15.52
C LEU A 4 -1.71 -13.24 16.80
N PRO A 5 -2.73 -13.01 17.66
CA PRO A 5 -2.61 -12.10 18.81
C PRO A 5 -1.37 -12.35 19.69
N GLY A 6 -1.03 -13.61 19.98
CA GLY A 6 0.14 -13.97 20.80
C GLY A 6 1.50 -13.64 20.17
N TRP A 7 1.52 -13.23 18.90
CA TRP A 7 2.72 -12.95 18.11
C TRP A 7 2.79 -11.49 17.64
N GLN A 8 1.83 -10.66 18.02
CA GLN A 8 1.79 -9.23 17.67
C GLN A 8 2.88 -8.45 18.43
N ASN A 9 3.20 -7.24 17.95
CA ASN A 9 4.21 -6.34 18.52
C ASN A 9 5.66 -6.88 18.58
N GLN A 10 5.94 -8.00 17.91
CA GLN A 10 7.28 -8.58 17.80
C GLN A 10 7.99 -8.25 16.47
N GLY A 11 7.46 -7.27 15.72
CA GLY A 11 8.01 -6.89 14.41
C GLY A 11 7.61 -7.79 13.24
N ILE A 12 6.82 -8.85 13.48
CA ILE A 12 6.41 -9.81 12.45
C ILE A 12 5.62 -9.13 11.33
N GLU A 13 4.69 -8.23 11.65
CA GLU A 13 3.94 -7.48 10.63
C GLU A 13 4.88 -6.67 9.72
N SER A 14 5.89 -6.02 10.31
CA SER A 14 6.91 -5.29 9.54
C SER A 14 7.72 -6.21 8.64
N MET A 15 8.10 -7.39 9.14
CA MET A 15 8.81 -8.39 8.34
C MET A 15 7.95 -8.89 7.17
N LEU A 16 6.66 -9.13 7.41
CA LEU A 16 5.72 -9.54 6.36
C LEU A 16 5.61 -8.48 5.26
N VAL A 17 5.48 -7.20 5.63
CA VAL A 17 5.46 -6.09 4.66
C VAL A 17 6.76 -6.07 3.86
N GLN A 18 7.91 -6.08 4.52
CA GLN A 18 9.21 -6.01 3.84
C GLN A 18 9.40 -7.18 2.87
N LYS A 19 9.06 -8.41 3.29
CA LYS A 19 9.17 -9.60 2.42
C LYS A 19 8.20 -9.58 1.26
N GLY A 20 6.98 -9.06 1.45
CA GLY A 20 6.03 -8.80 0.37
C GLY A 20 6.59 -7.81 -0.65
N LEU A 21 7.10 -6.67 -0.20
CA LEU A 21 7.70 -5.65 -1.08
C LEU A 21 8.93 -6.18 -1.82
N GLU A 22 9.81 -6.94 -1.17
CA GLU A 22 10.94 -7.63 -1.82
C GLU A 22 10.44 -8.56 -2.94
N ALA A 23 9.38 -9.33 -2.69
CA ALA A 23 8.80 -10.22 -3.70
C ALA A 23 8.18 -9.45 -4.87
N CYS A 24 7.51 -8.33 -4.60
CA CYS A 24 6.98 -7.47 -5.66
C CYS A 24 8.09 -6.89 -6.54
N ARG A 25 9.19 -6.40 -5.93
CA ARG A 25 10.36 -5.90 -6.67
C ARG A 25 10.99 -6.98 -7.55
N ARG A 26 11.16 -8.21 -7.05
CA ARG A 26 11.69 -9.33 -7.84
C ARG A 26 10.82 -9.65 -9.06
N GLN A 27 9.51 -9.48 -8.94
CA GLN A 27 8.55 -9.68 -10.03
C GLN A 27 8.36 -8.45 -10.92
N LYS A 28 9.15 -7.39 -10.71
CA LYS A 28 9.12 -6.14 -11.50
C LYS A 28 7.79 -5.39 -11.46
N PHE A 29 7.01 -5.54 -10.38
CA PHE A 29 5.90 -4.64 -10.14
C PHE A 29 6.40 -3.22 -9.92
N GLU A 30 5.63 -2.24 -10.38
CA GLU A 30 6.07 -0.84 -10.44
C GLU A 30 5.62 -0.01 -9.24
N ALA A 31 4.47 -0.33 -8.65
CA ALA A 31 3.96 0.32 -7.45
C ALA A 31 3.10 -0.64 -6.60
N VAL A 32 2.89 -0.30 -5.34
CA VAL A 32 2.00 -1.01 -4.40
C VAL A 32 1.11 0.01 -3.70
N VAL A 33 -0.18 -0.32 -3.58
CA VAL A 33 -1.18 0.47 -2.86
C VAL A 33 -1.67 -0.27 -1.64
N VAL A 34 -2.12 0.47 -0.64
CA VAL A 34 -2.72 -0.10 0.56
C VAL A 34 -3.74 0.84 1.17
N LEU A 35 -4.85 0.28 1.64
CA LEU A 35 -5.75 0.93 2.59
C LEU A 35 -5.31 0.49 4.00
N GLY A 36 -4.77 1.41 4.79
CA GLY A 36 -4.05 1.04 6.01
C GLY A 36 -3.83 2.17 7.00
N HIS A 37 -3.24 1.83 8.14
CA HIS A 37 -3.06 2.76 9.25
C HIS A 37 -1.99 3.82 8.94
N PRO A 38 -2.29 5.13 9.08
CA PRO A 38 -1.45 6.23 8.61
C PRO A 38 -0.12 6.35 9.36
N ARG A 39 0.03 5.73 10.54
CA ARG A 39 1.31 5.70 11.28
C ARG A 39 2.15 4.43 11.07
N PHE A 40 1.58 3.40 10.43
CA PHE A 40 2.27 2.12 10.28
C PHE A 40 3.01 2.03 8.95
N TYR A 41 2.30 2.23 7.84
CA TYR A 41 2.85 2.05 6.49
C TYR A 41 3.93 3.08 6.08
N PRO A 42 3.92 4.34 6.55
CA PRO A 42 4.99 5.27 6.21
C PRO A 42 6.39 4.82 6.63
N ARG A 43 6.49 3.92 7.61
CA ARG A 43 7.77 3.29 8.03
C ARG A 43 8.44 2.50 6.91
N PHE A 44 7.72 2.13 5.86
CA PHE A 44 8.23 1.39 4.70
C PHE A 44 8.33 2.25 3.43
N GLY A 45 8.12 3.57 3.54
CA GLY A 45 8.18 4.51 2.41
C GLY A 45 6.85 4.75 1.69
N PHE A 46 5.73 4.23 2.20
CA PHE A 46 4.41 4.57 1.69
C PHE A 46 4.07 6.03 2.01
N ILE A 47 3.45 6.71 1.06
CA ILE A 47 2.92 8.07 1.22
C ILE A 47 1.44 8.11 0.81
N PRO A 48 0.65 9.11 1.23
CA PRO A 48 -0.70 9.30 0.73
C PRO A 48 -0.75 9.30 -0.81
N SER A 49 -1.60 8.44 -1.38
CA SER A 49 -1.73 8.27 -2.84
C SER A 49 -2.13 9.53 -3.60
N VAL A 50 -2.83 10.44 -2.91
CA VAL A 50 -3.25 11.73 -3.45
C VAL A 50 -2.07 12.64 -3.80
N GLU A 51 -0.87 12.41 -3.27
CA GLU A 51 0.35 13.13 -3.67
C GLU A 51 0.72 12.85 -5.13
N PHE A 52 0.28 11.73 -5.70
CA PHE A 52 0.41 11.40 -7.12
C PHE A 52 -0.86 11.72 -7.95
N GLY A 53 -1.87 12.34 -7.35
CA GLY A 53 -3.17 12.53 -7.99
C GLY A 53 -3.95 11.22 -8.18
N ILE A 54 -3.59 10.16 -7.45
CA ILE A 54 -4.23 8.85 -7.50
C ILE A 54 -5.24 8.75 -6.36
N ARG A 55 -6.45 8.28 -6.67
CA ARG A 55 -7.55 8.12 -5.72
C ARG A 55 -7.88 6.65 -5.47
N SER A 56 -8.42 6.39 -4.29
CA SER A 56 -9.11 5.14 -3.98
C SER A 56 -10.46 5.12 -4.69
N GLU A 57 -10.92 3.96 -5.15
CA GLU A 57 -12.32 3.80 -5.55
C GLU A 57 -13.28 3.79 -4.37
N TYR A 58 -12.80 3.40 -3.19
CA TYR A 58 -13.54 3.53 -1.94
C TYR A 58 -13.49 4.98 -1.47
N GLY A 59 -14.62 5.53 -1.01
CA GLY A 59 -14.74 6.89 -0.46
C GLY A 59 -14.09 7.07 0.91
N VAL A 60 -12.78 6.81 0.99
CA VAL A 60 -12.00 6.82 2.25
C VAL A 60 -11.18 8.09 2.39
N SER A 61 -10.74 8.38 3.61
CA SER A 61 -9.84 9.50 3.87
C SER A 61 -8.54 9.36 3.06
N PRO A 62 -8.00 10.45 2.49
CA PRO A 62 -6.70 10.45 1.81
C PRO A 62 -5.54 9.91 2.65
N GLU A 63 -5.65 10.01 3.98
CA GLU A 63 -4.59 9.61 4.91
C GLU A 63 -4.42 8.10 5.02
N VAL A 64 -5.47 7.33 4.73
CA VAL A 64 -5.46 5.86 4.89
C VAL A 64 -5.19 5.14 3.59
N PHE A 65 -5.36 5.81 2.44
CA PHE A 65 -5.06 5.22 1.13
C PHE A 65 -3.68 5.66 0.65
N MET A 66 -2.71 4.77 0.82
CA MET A 66 -1.30 5.05 0.61
C MET A 66 -0.73 4.26 -0.56
N ILE A 67 0.33 4.78 -1.17
CA ILE A 67 1.03 4.18 -2.30
C ILE A 67 2.55 4.23 -2.09
N LEU A 68 3.24 3.26 -2.65
CA LEU A 68 4.70 3.17 -2.71
C LEU A 68 5.11 2.86 -4.13
N GLU A 69 5.95 3.70 -4.71
CA GLU A 69 6.68 3.36 -5.94
C GLU A 69 7.75 2.30 -5.63
N LEU A 70 7.74 1.21 -6.39
CA LEU A 70 8.81 0.22 -6.40
C LEU A 70 9.86 0.56 -7.47
N LYS A 71 9.43 1.28 -8.51
CA LYS A 71 10.27 1.86 -9.56
C LYS A 71 10.12 3.39 -9.50
N PRO A 72 11.18 4.13 -9.14
CA PRO A 72 11.09 5.57 -8.96
C PRO A 72 10.55 6.30 -10.19
N GLY A 73 9.63 7.23 -9.98
CA GLY A 73 9.06 8.12 -10.98
C GLY A 73 7.99 7.50 -11.88
N VAL A 74 7.65 6.22 -11.72
CA VAL A 74 6.70 5.52 -12.58
C VAL A 74 5.27 6.05 -12.52
N LEU A 75 4.88 6.68 -11.41
CA LEU A 75 3.56 7.28 -11.21
C LEU A 75 3.51 8.76 -11.61
N SER A 76 4.64 9.36 -11.98
CA SER A 76 4.71 10.77 -12.35
C SER A 76 3.80 11.06 -13.54
N GLY A 77 2.90 12.04 -13.38
CA GLY A 77 1.99 12.46 -14.44
C GLY A 77 0.87 11.45 -14.78
N SER A 78 0.62 10.47 -13.91
CA SER A 78 -0.41 9.43 -14.13
C SER A 78 -1.55 9.50 -13.08
N PRO A 79 -2.35 10.58 -13.05
CA PRO A 79 -3.47 10.68 -12.14
C PRO A 79 -4.55 9.66 -12.51
N GLY A 80 -5.31 9.19 -11.53
CA GLY A 80 -6.33 8.17 -11.80
C GLY A 80 -7.02 7.64 -10.56
N THR A 81 -7.75 6.55 -10.74
CA THR A 81 -8.40 5.82 -9.65
C THR A 81 -7.94 4.38 -9.68
N VAL A 82 -7.48 3.89 -8.54
CA VAL A 82 -7.12 2.48 -8.38
C VAL A 82 -8.39 1.65 -8.31
N LYS A 83 -8.47 0.65 -9.17
CA LYS A 83 -9.52 -0.37 -9.18
C LYS A 83 -8.96 -1.68 -8.61
N TYR A 84 -9.55 -2.12 -7.52
CA TYR A 84 -9.36 -3.45 -6.98
C TYR A 84 -10.16 -4.45 -7.81
N HIS A 85 -9.80 -5.73 -7.67
CA HIS A 85 -10.58 -6.81 -8.24
C HIS A 85 -11.96 -6.85 -7.54
N GLU A 86 -13.01 -7.21 -8.28
CA GLU A 86 -14.42 -7.28 -7.82
C GLU A 86 -14.65 -8.12 -6.54
N VAL A 87 -13.70 -8.96 -6.16
CA VAL A 87 -13.76 -9.74 -4.91
C VAL A 87 -13.72 -8.83 -3.68
N PHE A 88 -13.22 -7.59 -3.87
CA PHE A 88 -13.12 -6.57 -2.85
C PHE A 88 -14.29 -5.57 -2.84
N ASP A 89 -15.30 -5.73 -3.70
CA ASP A 89 -16.46 -4.82 -3.77
C ASP A 89 -17.33 -4.80 -2.49
N ARG A 90 -17.11 -5.76 -1.59
CA ARG A 90 -17.86 -5.92 -0.32
C ARG A 90 -17.10 -5.39 0.91
N ILE A 91 -16.01 -4.64 0.72
CA ILE A 91 -15.27 -3.99 1.82
C ILE A 91 -16.02 -2.76 2.33
#